data_AF-A0A8S8ZJS7-F1
#
_entry.id   AF-A0A8S8ZJS7-F1
#
_cell.length_a   1.000
_cell.length_b   1.000
_cell.length_c   1.000
_cell.angle_alpha   90.00
_cell.angle_beta   90.00
_cell.angle_gamma   90.00
#
_symmetry.space_group_name_H-M   'P 1'
#
loop_
_entity.id
_entity.type
_entity.pdbx_description
1 polymer ?
#
loop_
_entity_poly.entity_id
_entity_poly.type
_entity_poly.pdbx_seq_one_letter_code
_entity_poly.pdbx_strand_id
1 'polypeptide(L)'
;MQEVLNGQLVDLQSDLGSAWNHVGVSRKDGAQDGEYSLILYQTDTWQLERNKTYWLSETPTWLVLPDGMLPCRASSLLPSSSIAQQESHWFSCARTLTILAPLPGTRAQS
;
A
#
# COMPACT_ATOMS: atom_id res chain seq x y z
N MET A 1 -3.01 3.04 5.83
CA MET A 1 -3.27 4.50 5.82
C MET A 1 -3.44 4.99 4.38
N GLN A 2 -4.08 6.13 4.20
CA GLN A 2 -4.37 6.73 2.90
C GLN A 2 -3.89 8.19 2.92
N GLU A 3 -3.53 8.73 1.74
CA GLU A 3 -3.18 10.15 1.55
C GLU A 3 -1.96 10.60 2.37
N VAL A 4 -1.09 9.67 2.75
CA VAL A 4 0.11 9.98 3.54
C VAL A 4 1.13 10.64 2.63
N LEU A 5 1.69 11.79 3.03
CA LEU A 5 2.84 12.40 2.36
C LEU A 5 4.16 11.85 2.90
N ASN A 6 5.25 11.96 2.14
CA ASN A 6 6.56 11.45 2.57
C ASN A 6 7.01 11.99 3.95
N GLY A 7 6.78 13.27 4.23
CA GLY A 7 7.09 13.85 5.55
C GLY A 7 6.31 13.18 6.68
N GLN A 8 5.01 12.94 6.49
CA GLN A 8 4.16 12.26 7.48
C GLN A 8 4.56 10.80 7.66
N LEU A 9 5.02 10.12 6.61
CA LEU A 9 5.56 8.76 6.70
C LEU A 9 6.84 8.73 7.56
N VAL A 10 7.73 9.69 7.38
CA VAL A 10 8.95 9.82 8.21
C VAL A 10 8.58 10.06 9.68
N ASP A 11 7.64 10.95 9.95
CA ASP A 11 7.17 11.22 11.32
C ASP A 11 6.60 9.96 11.97
N LEU A 12 5.69 9.26 11.28
CA LEU A 12 5.11 8.00 11.74
C LEU A 12 6.16 6.92 12.02
N GLN A 13 7.16 6.79 11.15
CA GLN A 13 8.23 5.81 11.35
C GLN A 13 9.10 6.16 12.55
N SER A 14 9.30 7.46 12.82
CA SER A 14 10.02 7.93 13.99
C SER A 14 9.25 7.67 15.30
N ASP A 15 7.94 7.88 15.28
CA ASP A 15 7.07 7.73 16.45
C ASP A 15 6.82 6.25 16.80
N LEU A 16 6.58 5.42 15.78
CA LEU A 16 6.29 3.98 15.95
C LEU A 16 7.57 3.16 16.18
N GLY A 17 8.73 3.65 15.75
CA GLY A 17 10.02 3.00 15.92
C GLY A 17 10.20 1.72 15.08
N SER A 18 11.23 0.93 15.42
CA SER A 18 11.66 -0.22 14.63
C SER A 18 10.76 -1.45 14.72
N ALA A 19 9.77 -1.45 15.61
CA ALA A 19 8.80 -2.54 15.73
C ALA A 19 7.74 -2.52 14.61
N TRP A 20 7.63 -1.40 13.90
CA TRP A 20 6.69 -1.21 12.81
C TRP A 20 7.42 -1.03 11.49
N ASN A 21 6.86 -1.62 10.43
CA ASN A 21 7.32 -1.42 9.07
C ASN A 21 6.12 -1.12 8.18
N HIS A 22 6.38 -0.61 6.98
CA HIS A 22 5.36 -0.27 6.00
C HIS A 22 5.63 -0.88 4.63
N VAL A 23 4.55 -1.08 3.87
CA VAL A 23 4.59 -1.44 2.45
C VAL A 23 3.66 -0.55 1.65
N GLY A 24 4.02 -0.30 0.41
CA GLY A 24 3.33 0.62 -0.49
C GLY A 24 4.25 1.76 -0.92
N VAL A 25 4.05 2.23 -2.15
CA VAL A 25 4.86 3.29 -2.76
C VAL A 25 4.03 4.55 -2.99
N SER A 26 4.69 5.66 -3.29
CA SER A 26 3.99 6.86 -3.71
C SER A 26 3.21 6.64 -5.01
N ARG A 27 2.02 7.23 -5.10
CA ARG A 27 1.10 7.14 -6.23
C ARG A 27 1.60 7.83 -7.50
N LYS A 28 2.48 8.83 -7.39
CA LYS A 28 2.90 9.66 -8.54
C LYS A 28 4.08 9.07 -9.30
N ASP A 29 5.11 8.64 -8.59
CA ASP A 29 6.39 8.21 -9.17
C ASP A 29 6.80 6.79 -8.76
N GLY A 30 6.05 6.15 -7.85
CA GLY A 30 6.45 4.87 -7.27
C GLY A 30 7.65 4.97 -6.32
N ALA A 31 8.07 6.17 -5.92
CA ALA A 31 9.19 6.42 -5.03
C ALA A 31 8.77 7.32 -3.84
N GLN A 32 8.91 8.64 -3.96
CA GLN A 32 8.71 9.56 -2.84
C GLN A 32 7.88 10.81 -3.13
N ASP A 33 7.66 11.14 -4.40
CA ASP A 33 6.90 12.32 -4.77
C ASP A 33 5.41 12.00 -4.76
N GLY A 34 4.60 12.72 -3.98
CA GLY A 34 3.15 12.53 -3.90
C GLY A 34 2.68 11.73 -2.68
N GLU A 35 1.42 11.29 -2.75
CA GLU A 35 0.73 10.61 -1.67
C GLU A 35 0.90 9.09 -1.73
N TYR A 36 0.88 8.44 -0.57
CA TYR A 36 1.02 7.00 -0.42
C TYR A 36 -0.33 6.33 -0.10
N SER A 37 -0.48 5.09 -0.56
CA SER A 37 -1.46 4.12 -0.06
C SER A 37 -0.71 3.00 0.67
N LEU A 38 -0.25 3.28 1.88
CA LEU A 38 0.64 2.39 2.62
C LEU A 38 -0.09 1.53 3.66
N ILE A 39 0.43 0.33 3.91
CA ILE A 39 0.00 -0.55 4.99
C ILE A 39 1.13 -0.63 6.00
N LEU A 40 0.84 -0.27 7.25
CA LEU A 40 1.74 -0.40 8.39
C LEU A 40 1.46 -1.74 9.09
N TYR A 41 2.50 -2.44 9.50
CA TYR A 41 2.40 -3.71 10.21
C TYR A 41 3.52 -3.85 11.24
N GLN A 42 3.23 -4.56 12.33
CA GLN A 42 4.23 -4.88 13.36
C GLN A 42 5.08 -6.05 12.92
N THR A 43 6.40 -5.88 12.88
CA THR A 43 7.34 -6.88 12.38
C THR A 43 7.60 -8.01 13.37
N ASP A 44 7.26 -7.80 14.64
CA ASP A 44 7.35 -8.83 15.69
C ASP A 44 6.18 -9.81 15.66
N THR A 45 5.07 -9.42 15.03
CA THR A 45 3.82 -10.19 14.94
C THR A 45 3.60 -10.74 13.54
N TRP A 46 4.00 -10.00 12.51
CA TRP A 46 3.69 -10.31 11.12
C TRP A 46 4.95 -10.38 10.25
N GLN A 47 5.05 -11.45 9.48
CA GLN A 47 6.00 -11.60 8.39
C GLN A 47 5.35 -11.20 7.07
N LEU A 48 6.05 -10.34 6.33
CA LEU A 48 5.67 -9.95 4.98
C LEU A 48 5.99 -11.08 3.99
N GLU A 49 4.97 -11.75 3.49
CA GLU A 49 5.12 -12.83 2.50
C GLU A 49 5.24 -12.25 1.08
N ARG A 50 4.26 -11.41 0.71
CA ARG A 50 4.16 -10.80 -0.62
C ARG A 50 3.47 -9.46 -0.54
N ASN A 51 3.91 -8.50 -1.34
CA ASN A 51 3.18 -7.27 -1.59
C ASN A 51 3.23 -6.91 -3.07
N LYS A 52 2.23 -6.16 -3.52
CA LYS A 52 2.23 -5.54 -4.85
C LYS A 52 1.40 -4.27 -4.84
N THR A 53 1.95 -3.22 -5.43
CA THR A 53 1.21 -1.98 -5.70
C THR A 53 0.76 -1.98 -7.16
N TYR A 54 -0.51 -1.66 -7.37
CA TYR A 54 -1.14 -1.56 -8.69
C TYR A 54 -1.66 -0.16 -8.88
N TRP A 55 -1.51 0.41 -10.08
CA TRP A 55 -2.22 1.62 -10.42
C TRP A 55 -3.62 1.26 -10.93
N LEU A 56 -4.64 1.95 -10.43
CA LEU A 56 -6.03 1.76 -10.82
C LEU A 56 -6.28 2.48 -12.15
N SER A 57 -5.73 1.91 -13.21
CA SER A 57 -5.76 2.42 -14.57
C SER A 57 -6.02 1.32 -15.59
N GLU A 58 -6.24 1.69 -16.85
CA GLU A 58 -6.33 0.73 -17.96
C GLU A 58 -5.04 -0.08 -18.16
N THR A 59 -3.91 0.40 -17.64
CA THR A 59 -2.59 -0.25 -17.73
C THR A 59 -1.96 -0.37 -16.34
N PRO A 60 -2.37 -1.37 -15.53
CA PRO A 60 -2.02 -1.46 -14.10
C PRO A 60 -0.54 -1.76 -13.79
N THR A 61 0.27 -1.98 -14.83
CA THR A 61 1.68 -2.38 -14.74
C THR A 61 2.68 -1.29 -15.16
N TRP A 62 2.23 -0.19 -15.75
CA TRP A 62 3.13 0.83 -16.29
C TRP A 62 3.09 2.11 -15.46
N LEU A 63 4.26 2.47 -14.93
CA LEU A 63 4.51 3.75 -14.28
C LEU A 63 4.73 4.90 -15.28
N VAL A 64 4.80 4.63 -16.59
CA VAL A 64 5.13 5.65 -17.60
C VAL A 64 4.43 5.35 -18.93
N LEU A 65 3.53 6.24 -19.38
CA LEU A 65 3.21 6.39 -20.80
C LEU A 65 4.27 7.30 -21.45
N PRO A 66 4.58 7.13 -22.75
CA PRO A 66 5.60 7.91 -23.46
C PRO A 66 5.39 9.43 -23.43
N ASP A 67 4.20 9.90 -23.04
CA ASP A 67 3.83 11.32 -23.01
C ASP A 67 3.80 11.94 -21.60
N GLY A 68 4.25 11.22 -20.56
CA GLY A 68 4.38 11.76 -19.20
C GLY A 68 3.06 12.00 -18.45
N MET A 69 1.92 11.48 -18.95
CA MET A 69 0.63 11.60 -18.29
C MET A 69 0.25 10.29 -17.58
N LEU A 70 0.02 10.36 -16.26
CA LEU A 70 -0.37 9.20 -15.44
C LEU A 70 -1.86 8.88 -15.61
N PRO A 71 -2.23 7.60 -15.75
CA PRO A 71 -3.59 7.20 -16.12
C PRO A 71 -4.49 7.14 -14.88
N CYS A 72 -4.87 8.30 -14.37
CA CYS A 72 -5.92 8.45 -13.37
C CYS A 72 -7.23 8.86 -14.07
N ARG A 73 -7.94 7.92 -14.70
CA ARG A 73 -9.36 8.08 -15.00
C ARG A 73 -10.14 6.85 -14.54
N ALA A 74 -11.00 7.09 -13.57
CA ALA A 74 -11.74 6.08 -12.83
C ALA A 74 -12.73 5.32 -13.72
N SER A 75 -12.74 3.99 -13.62
CA SER A 75 -13.97 3.23 -13.81
C SER A 75 -13.99 2.01 -12.89
N SER A 76 -15.15 1.82 -12.28
CA SER A 76 -15.44 0.96 -11.14
C SER A 76 -15.62 -0.51 -11.48
N LEU A 77 -15.42 -1.37 -10.46
CA LEU A 77 -16.00 -2.70 -10.17
C LEU A 77 -14.99 -3.85 -10.15
N LEU A 78 -14.80 -4.50 -8.98
CA LEU A 78 -14.64 -5.97 -8.86
C LEU A 78 -15.00 -6.47 -7.44
N PRO A 79 -15.46 -7.73 -7.29
CA PRO A 79 -16.03 -8.27 -6.05
C PRO A 79 -15.02 -9.07 -5.19
N SER A 80 -15.39 -9.25 -3.91
CA SER A 80 -14.59 -9.80 -2.81
C SER A 80 -14.75 -11.32 -2.63
N SER A 81 -13.66 -12.04 -2.28
CA SER A 81 -13.75 -13.27 -1.48
C SER A 81 -12.48 -13.56 -0.64
N SER A 82 -12.71 -13.62 0.68
CA SER A 82 -11.97 -14.29 1.78
C SER A 82 -10.47 -14.60 1.64
N ILE A 83 -9.64 -13.63 2.02
CA ILE A 83 -8.33 -13.71 2.73
C ILE A 83 -8.31 -12.42 3.60
N ALA A 84 -7.47 -12.28 4.63
CA ALA A 84 -7.26 -10.99 5.31
C ALA A 84 -6.57 -10.00 4.35
N GLN A 85 -7.33 -9.55 3.35
CA GLN A 85 -6.98 -8.54 2.38
C GLN A 85 -7.37 -7.22 3.03
N GLN A 86 -6.41 -6.52 3.62
CA GLN A 86 -6.66 -5.15 4.02
C GLN A 86 -6.61 -4.28 2.78
N GLU A 87 -7.77 -3.73 2.44
CA GLU A 87 -7.96 -3.00 1.20
C GLU A 87 -8.54 -1.63 1.51
N SER A 88 -7.80 -0.57 1.16
CA SER A 88 -8.37 0.78 1.14
C SER A 88 -9.18 0.94 -0.14
N HIS A 89 -10.50 0.99 -0.02
CA HIS A 89 -11.39 1.40 -1.10
C HIS A 89 -11.69 2.89 -0.98
N TRP A 90 -11.80 3.57 -2.12
CA TRP A 90 -12.14 4.98 -2.38
C TRP A 90 -10.98 5.91 -2.83
N PHE A 91 -11.20 6.50 -4.01
CA PHE A 91 -10.53 7.62 -4.70
C PHE A 91 -9.02 7.62 -5.03
N SER A 92 -8.25 6.55 -4.85
CA SER A 92 -6.81 6.60 -5.15
C SER A 92 -6.39 5.76 -6.36
N CYS A 93 -5.67 6.39 -7.30
CA CYS A 93 -5.10 5.76 -8.49
C CYS A 93 -4.06 4.68 -8.22
N ALA A 94 -3.76 4.31 -6.97
CA ALA A 94 -2.96 3.13 -6.66
C ALA A 94 -3.44 2.39 -5.41
N ARG A 95 -3.39 1.05 -5.49
CA ARG A 95 -3.83 0.10 -4.46
C ARG A 95 -2.69 -0.86 -4.11
N THR A 96 -2.39 -0.97 -2.83
CA THR A 96 -1.35 -1.87 -2.30
C THR A 96 -2.01 -3.11 -1.74
N LEU A 97 -1.79 -4.26 -2.37
CA LEU A 97 -2.21 -5.55 -1.86
C LEU A 97 -1.03 -6.19 -1.11
N THR A 98 -1.27 -6.65 0.12
CA THR A 98 -0.25 -7.26 0.97
C THR A 98 -0.76 -8.57 1.57
N ILE A 99 0.10 -9.58 1.59
CA ILE A 99 -0.10 -10.84 2.29
C ILE A 99 0.88 -10.87 3.45
N LEU A 100 0.34 -10.94 4.67
CA LEU A 100 1.09 -11.07 5.91
C LEU A 100 0.78 -12.43 6.55
N ALA A 101 1.80 -13.11 7.06
CA ALA A 101 1.66 -14.33 7.85
C ALA A 101 2.03 -14.03 9.32
N PRO A 102 1.31 -14.58 10.31
CA PRO A 102 1.67 -14.42 11.71
C PRO A 102 2.98 -15.17 12.01
N LEU A 103 3.86 -14.57 12.81
CA LEU A 103 5.09 -15.22 13.23
C LEU A 103 4.81 -16.38 14.22
N PRO A 104 5.59 -17.48 14.20
CA PRO A 104 5.37 -18.61 15.09
C PRO A 104 5.37 -18.18 16.56
N GLY A 105 4.32 -18.53 17.30
CA GLY A 105 4.20 -18.19 18.72
C GLY A 105 3.62 -16.80 19.02
N THR A 106 3.29 -16.00 18.00
CA THR A 106 2.53 -14.76 18.19
C THR A 106 1.04 -15.00 18.01
N ARG A 107 0.24 -14.53 18.98
CA ARG A 107 -1.22 -14.57 18.86
C ARG A 107 -1.62 -13.29 18.14
N ALA A 108 -2.04 -13.39 16.88
CA ALA A 108 -2.64 -12.27 16.18
C ALA A 108 -3.85 -11.79 17.00
N GLN A 109 -3.75 -10.61 17.61
CA GLN A 109 -4.89 -10.00 18.29
C GLN A 109 -5.76 -9.35 17.21
N SER A 110 -7.03 -9.78 17.18
CA SER A 110 -8.07 -9.33 16.26
C SER A 110 -8.55 -7.92 16.58
#